data_AF-A0A947BU92-F1
#
_entry.id   AF-A0A947BU92-F1
#
_cell.length_a   1.000
_cell.length_b   1.000
_cell.length_c   1.000
_cell.angle_alpha   90.00
_cell.angle_beta   90.00
_cell.angle_gamma   90.00
#
_symmetry.space_group_name_H-M   'P 1'
#
loop_
_entity.id
_entity.type
_entity.pdbx_description
1 polymer ?
#
loop_
_entity_poly.entity_id
_entity_poly.type
_entity_poly.pdbx_seq_one_letter_code
_entity_poly.pdbx_strand_id
1 'polypeptide(L)'
;WIGRFTPDHFEVTINQHGELANTCSGFSYSDTAIAFSSDPLKQPDVTITAKNSSNDTTVNYRDSYAKLSIGSLSVPNITTDSSRLGVDGINNVVLEWNSVSASLNSNDDGTFTFRLDDDSFTYKRNTNDLVEPFTADVDLVISSVKDEDGIVASNLPQTISPLGVEVRYGRLNLLNSYGSELQTLPMTLQVEYYNGTGVGFVPNADDGCTVINDVVITDADVSDSLSVAETCIWDSAAQSGSYNCASAGNPGDQFSALPVASNFNLNLMGPGAGNTGVLNVTVNAPGYLDFDWLGGGMTDPTGTASFGLHNLNNRTIFMKEVR
;
A
#
# COMPACT_ATOMS: atom_id res chain seq x y z
N TRP A 1 43.50 17.29 -38.16
CA TRP A 1 42.53 16.88 -37.13
C TRP A 1 41.48 16.03 -37.81
N ILE A 2 41.40 14.76 -37.45
CA ILE A 2 40.23 13.94 -37.81
C ILE A 2 39.09 14.47 -36.93
N GLY A 3 37.92 14.71 -37.52
CA GLY A 3 36.74 15.18 -36.80
C GLY A 3 36.33 14.23 -35.68
N ARG A 4 35.58 14.74 -34.70
CA ARG A 4 35.04 13.93 -33.61
C ARG A 4 34.13 12.83 -34.19
N PHE A 5 34.27 11.59 -33.70
CA PHE A 5 33.36 10.50 -34.06
C PHE A 5 32.04 10.70 -33.33
N THR A 6 30.98 11.02 -34.06
CA THR A 6 29.61 11.14 -33.54
C THR A 6 28.71 10.11 -34.23
N PRO A 7 27.73 9.53 -33.54
CA PRO A 7 26.69 8.74 -34.18
C PRO A 7 25.84 9.62 -35.11
N ASP A 8 25.10 8.94 -35.99
CA ASP A 8 24.03 9.52 -36.79
C ASP A 8 22.75 9.66 -35.96
N HIS A 9 22.42 8.64 -35.16
CA HIS A 9 21.27 8.60 -34.26
C HIS A 9 21.50 7.60 -33.10
N PHE A 10 20.58 7.59 -32.14
CA PHE A 10 20.49 6.55 -31.12
C PHE A 10 19.31 5.60 -31.39
N GLU A 11 19.43 4.36 -30.92
CA GLU A 11 18.34 3.39 -30.85
C GLU A 11 18.17 2.92 -29.40
N VAL A 12 16.94 3.00 -28.89
CA VAL A 12 16.59 2.59 -27.53
C VAL A 12 15.92 1.21 -27.57
N THR A 13 16.46 0.25 -26.83
CA THR A 13 15.90 -1.11 -26.70
C THR A 13 15.59 -1.38 -25.24
N ILE A 14 14.37 -1.83 -24.94
CA ILE A 14 13.99 -2.30 -23.61
C ILE A 14 14.25 -3.81 -23.59
N ASN A 15 15.27 -4.25 -22.86
CA ASN A 15 15.62 -5.66 -22.74
C ASN A 15 14.75 -6.36 -21.69
N GLN A 16 14.36 -5.61 -20.66
CA GLN A 16 13.50 -6.05 -19.57
C GLN A 16 12.62 -4.88 -19.12
N HIS A 17 11.31 -5.10 -19.03
CA HIS A 17 10.38 -4.07 -18.54
C HIS A 17 10.34 -4.00 -17.01
N GLY A 18 10.80 -5.06 -16.35
CA GLY A 18 10.81 -5.19 -14.90
C GLY A 18 9.54 -5.84 -14.34
N GLU A 19 9.54 -6.08 -13.04
CA GLU A 19 8.39 -6.55 -12.27
C GLU A 19 8.28 -5.72 -10.99
N LEU A 20 7.06 -5.39 -10.56
CA LEU A 20 6.81 -4.79 -9.26
C LEU A 20 6.81 -5.87 -8.17
N ALA A 21 7.22 -5.50 -6.96
CA ALA A 21 7.19 -6.37 -5.78
C ALA A 21 6.00 -6.02 -4.88
N ASN A 22 5.19 -7.03 -4.55
CA ASN A 22 4.10 -6.90 -3.60
C ASN A 22 4.62 -6.64 -2.18
N THR A 23 3.91 -5.80 -1.41
CA THR A 23 4.27 -5.44 -0.03
C THR A 23 3.69 -6.40 1.02
N CYS A 24 2.70 -7.21 0.63
CA CYS A 24 2.11 -8.28 1.43
C CYS A 24 2.25 -9.64 0.74
N SER A 25 1.45 -10.66 1.07
CA SER A 25 1.46 -11.95 0.38
C SER A 25 0.64 -11.91 -0.91
N GLY A 26 1.30 -11.64 -2.05
CA GLY A 26 0.66 -11.65 -3.38
C GLY A 26 -0.11 -10.39 -3.79
N PHE A 27 -0.19 -9.39 -2.90
CA PHE A 27 -0.84 -8.10 -3.16
C PHE A 27 -0.14 -6.98 -2.37
N SER A 28 -0.49 -5.74 -2.67
CA SER A 28 -0.12 -4.54 -1.93
C SER A 28 -1.38 -3.75 -1.56
N TYR A 29 -1.38 -3.06 -0.41
CA TYR A 29 -2.43 -2.08 -0.13
C TYR A 29 -2.13 -0.76 -0.84
N SER A 30 -3.19 -0.04 -1.25
CA SER A 30 -3.06 1.39 -1.58
C SER A 30 -2.43 2.13 -0.41
N ASP A 31 -1.69 3.21 -0.69
CA ASP A 31 -0.88 3.97 0.28
C ASP A 31 0.34 3.23 0.84
N THR A 32 0.73 2.10 0.22
CA THR A 32 2.05 1.49 0.43
C THR A 32 2.98 1.76 -0.76
N ALA A 33 4.28 1.89 -0.49
CA ALA A 33 5.28 2.09 -1.53
C ALA A 33 5.59 0.75 -2.21
N ILE A 34 5.17 0.61 -3.48
CA ILE A 34 5.39 -0.58 -4.30
C ILE A 34 6.64 -0.34 -5.14
N ALA A 35 7.73 -1.03 -4.82
CA ALA A 35 9.00 -0.92 -5.53
C ALA A 35 9.12 -1.95 -6.66
N PHE A 36 10.14 -1.79 -7.52
CA PHE A 36 10.58 -2.88 -8.40
C PHE A 36 11.06 -4.10 -7.60
N SER A 37 11.06 -5.25 -8.26
CA SER A 37 11.60 -6.49 -7.73
C SER A 37 13.07 -6.35 -7.32
N SER A 38 13.43 -6.90 -6.16
CA SER A 38 14.82 -6.99 -5.72
C SER A 38 15.63 -8.05 -6.47
N ASP A 39 14.97 -8.90 -7.29
CA ASP A 39 15.65 -9.80 -8.21
C ASP A 39 16.27 -9.02 -9.37
N PRO A 40 17.60 -9.02 -9.56
CA PRO A 40 18.26 -8.27 -10.62
C PRO A 40 17.81 -8.65 -12.04
N LEU A 41 17.26 -9.85 -12.25
CA LEU A 41 16.73 -10.28 -13.55
C LEU A 41 15.33 -9.73 -13.85
N LYS A 42 14.68 -9.15 -12.84
CA LYS A 42 13.32 -8.60 -12.87
C LYS A 42 13.31 -7.08 -12.67
N GLN A 43 14.45 -6.42 -12.81
CA GLN A 43 14.54 -4.97 -12.83
C GLN A 43 14.47 -4.45 -14.27
N PRO A 44 13.97 -3.22 -14.49
CA PRO A 44 14.02 -2.60 -15.81
C PRO A 44 15.45 -2.52 -16.34
N ASP A 45 15.66 -2.93 -17.59
CA ASP A 45 16.96 -2.86 -18.26
C ASP A 45 16.77 -2.30 -19.67
N VAL A 46 17.41 -1.17 -19.95
CA VAL A 46 17.31 -0.46 -21.22
C VAL A 46 18.70 -0.24 -21.79
N THR A 47 18.89 -0.61 -23.05
CA THR A 47 20.10 -0.32 -23.80
C THR A 47 19.87 0.81 -24.79
N ILE A 48 20.74 1.82 -24.75
CA ILE A 48 20.80 2.90 -25.74
C ILE A 48 22.03 2.65 -26.61
N THR A 49 21.83 2.47 -27.90
CA THR A 49 22.90 2.17 -28.87
C THR A 49 23.16 3.37 -29.77
N ALA A 50 24.41 3.81 -29.85
CA ALA A 50 24.87 4.81 -30.81
C ALA A 50 25.01 4.16 -32.20
N LYS A 51 24.27 4.64 -33.20
CA LYS A 51 24.22 4.08 -34.55
C LYS A 51 24.84 5.03 -35.58
N ASN A 52 25.57 4.48 -36.56
CA ASN A 52 26.03 5.24 -37.71
C ASN A 52 24.94 5.32 -38.79
N SER A 53 25.19 6.04 -39.89
CA SER A 53 24.21 6.21 -40.99
C SER A 53 23.91 4.92 -41.77
N SER A 54 24.62 3.83 -41.51
CA SER A 54 24.38 2.49 -42.04
C SER A 54 23.73 1.54 -41.02
N ASN A 55 23.30 2.05 -39.85
CA ASN A 55 22.72 1.30 -38.71
C ASN A 55 23.66 0.33 -37.98
N ASP A 56 24.97 0.41 -38.21
CA ASP A 56 25.96 -0.30 -37.39
C ASP A 56 26.26 0.49 -36.10
N THR A 57 26.67 -0.22 -35.06
CA THR A 57 27.08 0.42 -33.80
C THR A 57 28.33 1.29 -34.00
N THR A 58 28.27 2.52 -33.53
CA THR A 58 29.40 3.46 -33.53
C THR A 58 30.33 3.14 -32.36
N VAL A 59 31.13 2.07 -32.48
CA VAL A 59 32.00 1.54 -31.39
C VAL A 59 33.05 2.53 -30.86
N ASN A 60 33.32 3.61 -31.58
CA ASN A 60 34.24 4.68 -31.17
C ASN A 60 33.54 5.83 -30.42
N TYR A 61 32.22 5.78 -30.25
CA TYR A 61 31.49 6.69 -29.38
C TYR A 61 31.63 6.22 -27.92
N ARG A 62 32.76 6.58 -27.31
CA ARG A 62 33.16 6.21 -25.94
C ARG A 62 34.05 7.29 -25.32
N ASP A 63 34.38 7.15 -24.04
CA ASP A 63 35.25 8.08 -23.30
C ASP A 63 34.81 9.55 -23.49
N SER A 64 35.76 10.46 -23.74
CA SER A 64 35.51 11.88 -24.01
C SER A 64 34.69 12.18 -25.27
N TYR A 65 34.52 11.20 -26.16
CA TYR A 65 33.72 11.33 -27.38
C TYR A 65 32.24 11.02 -27.14
N ALA A 66 31.92 10.21 -26.13
CA ALA A 66 30.55 9.99 -25.67
C ALA A 66 30.04 11.27 -24.97
N LYS A 67 29.01 11.88 -25.55
CA LYS A 67 28.33 13.07 -25.02
C LYS A 67 26.92 12.78 -24.49
N LEU A 68 26.55 11.51 -24.45
CA LEU A 68 25.31 11.05 -23.83
C LEU A 68 25.52 10.98 -22.31
N SER A 69 24.64 11.63 -21.55
CA SER A 69 24.65 11.62 -20.09
C SER A 69 23.25 11.33 -19.56
N ILE A 70 23.08 11.11 -18.26
CA ILE A 70 21.75 10.91 -17.68
C ILE A 70 20.81 12.09 -17.96
N GLY A 71 21.33 13.32 -18.04
CA GLY A 71 20.55 14.52 -18.38
C GLY A 71 20.14 14.61 -19.87
N SER A 72 20.63 13.69 -20.70
CA SER A 72 20.22 13.56 -22.11
C SER A 72 18.90 12.82 -22.28
N LEU A 73 18.40 12.17 -21.22
CA LEU A 73 17.18 11.38 -21.23
C LEU A 73 16.02 12.17 -20.60
N SER A 74 14.81 11.93 -21.09
CA SER A 74 13.58 12.45 -20.48
C SER A 74 12.56 11.33 -20.28
N VAL A 75 12.30 11.03 -19.01
CA VAL A 75 11.21 10.17 -18.55
C VAL A 75 10.24 11.05 -17.77
N PRO A 76 9.13 11.51 -18.38
CA PRO A 76 8.18 12.39 -17.71
C PRO A 76 7.55 11.73 -16.49
N ASN A 77 7.23 12.54 -15.48
CA ASN A 77 6.54 12.06 -14.29
C ASN A 77 5.15 11.49 -14.63
N ILE A 78 4.77 10.42 -13.96
CA ILE A 78 3.42 9.84 -14.01
C ILE A 78 2.65 10.15 -12.71
N THR A 79 1.33 10.29 -12.82
CA THR A 79 0.45 10.65 -11.70
C THR A 79 -0.78 9.77 -11.57
N THR A 80 -0.96 8.83 -12.50
CA THR A 80 -2.11 7.92 -12.52
C THR A 80 -1.65 6.56 -13.02
N ASP A 81 -2.44 5.56 -12.70
CA ASP A 81 -2.39 4.27 -13.38
C ASP A 81 -2.65 4.45 -14.88
N SER A 82 -2.18 3.52 -15.70
CA SER A 82 -2.36 3.52 -17.15
C SER A 82 -3.72 3.01 -17.60
N SER A 83 -4.37 2.10 -16.86
CA SER A 83 -5.60 1.45 -17.32
C SER A 83 -6.73 1.39 -16.30
N ARG A 84 -6.46 1.49 -15.00
CA ARG A 84 -7.51 1.42 -13.98
C ARG A 84 -8.23 2.75 -13.80
N LEU A 85 -9.46 2.80 -14.30
CA LEU A 85 -10.43 3.86 -13.98
C LEU A 85 -10.83 3.84 -12.50
N GLY A 86 -10.98 5.02 -11.94
CA GLY A 86 -11.57 5.27 -10.64
C GLY A 86 -13.09 5.12 -10.62
N VAL A 87 -13.70 5.49 -9.50
CA VAL A 87 -15.14 5.42 -9.25
C VAL A 87 -15.96 6.21 -10.28
N ASP A 88 -15.44 7.33 -10.76
CA ASP A 88 -16.11 8.19 -11.74
C ASP A 88 -16.19 7.58 -13.15
N GLY A 89 -15.43 6.51 -13.43
CA GLY A 89 -15.37 5.85 -14.73
C GLY A 89 -14.74 6.71 -15.84
N ILE A 90 -14.02 7.78 -15.48
CA ILE A 90 -13.44 8.74 -16.42
C ILE A 90 -11.95 8.93 -16.15
N ASN A 91 -11.57 9.17 -14.89
CA ASN A 91 -10.19 9.42 -14.51
C ASN A 91 -9.57 8.14 -13.94
N ASN A 92 -8.34 7.84 -14.31
CA ASN A 92 -7.61 6.73 -13.74
C ASN A 92 -7.29 6.98 -12.26
N VAL A 93 -7.12 5.91 -11.50
CA VAL A 93 -6.71 5.97 -10.10
C VAL A 93 -5.37 6.68 -9.98
N VAL A 94 -5.23 7.49 -8.93
CA VAL A 94 -4.07 8.34 -8.74
C VAL A 94 -2.93 7.55 -8.12
N LEU A 95 -1.71 7.78 -8.60
CA LEU A 95 -0.48 7.28 -7.98
C LEU A 95 0.56 8.39 -7.86
N GLU A 96 1.49 8.20 -6.93
CA GLU A 96 2.70 9.00 -6.82
C GLU A 96 3.90 8.12 -7.20
N TRP A 97 4.67 8.56 -8.20
CA TRP A 97 5.96 7.98 -8.51
C TRP A 97 7.04 8.71 -7.71
N ASN A 98 7.65 7.99 -6.78
CA ASN A 98 8.83 8.43 -6.07
C ASN A 98 10.06 7.93 -6.83
N SER A 99 10.57 8.78 -7.72
CA SER A 99 11.81 8.51 -8.45
C SER A 99 13.01 8.84 -7.57
N VAL A 100 13.87 7.85 -7.32
CA VAL A 100 15.01 7.98 -6.39
C VAL A 100 16.28 8.25 -7.16
N SER A 101 16.69 7.31 -8.02
CA SER A 101 17.88 7.48 -8.83
C SER A 101 17.79 6.71 -10.13
N ALA A 102 18.12 7.42 -11.21
CA ALA A 102 18.35 6.81 -12.50
C ALA A 102 19.85 6.82 -12.82
N SER A 103 20.34 5.75 -13.43
CA SER A 103 21.74 5.63 -13.81
C SER A 103 21.88 5.41 -15.32
N LEU A 104 22.95 5.94 -15.89
CA LEU A 104 23.34 5.71 -17.28
C LEU A 104 24.83 5.38 -17.31
N ASN A 105 25.15 4.14 -17.67
CA ASN A 105 26.53 3.65 -17.69
C ASN A 105 26.97 3.35 -19.12
N SER A 106 28.13 3.87 -19.53
CA SER A 106 28.79 3.48 -20.79
C SER A 106 29.28 2.04 -20.69
N ASN A 107 29.07 1.25 -21.74
CA ASN A 107 29.68 -0.08 -21.89
C ASN A 107 30.97 -0.03 -22.72
N ASP A 108 31.44 1.17 -23.07
CA ASP A 108 32.69 1.48 -23.80
C ASP A 108 32.77 0.89 -25.21
N ASP A 109 31.63 0.53 -25.79
CA ASP A 109 31.49 -0.08 -27.11
C ASP A 109 30.44 0.63 -28.00
N GLY A 110 30.06 1.87 -27.65
CA GLY A 110 29.00 2.62 -28.31
C GLY A 110 27.59 2.28 -27.80
N THR A 111 27.47 1.47 -26.74
CA THR A 111 26.21 1.23 -26.03
C THR A 111 26.23 1.79 -24.61
N PHE A 112 25.05 2.10 -24.09
CA PHE A 112 24.83 2.58 -22.74
C PHE A 112 23.71 1.78 -22.08
N THR A 113 23.88 1.47 -20.81
CA THR A 113 22.87 0.81 -19.99
C THR A 113 22.18 1.86 -19.12
N PHE A 114 20.89 2.07 -19.36
CA PHE A 114 20.01 2.93 -18.57
C PHE A 114 19.22 2.08 -17.57
N ARG A 115 19.22 2.47 -16.30
CA ARG A 115 18.48 1.80 -15.22
C ARG A 115 17.70 2.79 -14.37
N LEU A 116 16.56 2.30 -13.90
CA LEU A 116 15.76 2.91 -12.85
C LEU A 116 15.94 2.05 -11.61
N ASP A 117 16.54 2.62 -10.56
CA ASP A 117 16.91 1.89 -9.36
C ASP A 117 16.20 2.51 -8.14
N ASP A 118 15.66 1.66 -7.27
CA ASP A 118 15.00 2.03 -5.99
C ASP A 118 13.72 2.89 -6.10
N ASP A 119 13.22 3.09 -7.32
CA ASP A 119 11.95 3.77 -7.56
C ASP A 119 10.77 3.02 -6.94
N SER A 120 9.77 3.78 -6.49
CA SER A 120 8.53 3.23 -5.92
C SER A 120 7.28 3.99 -6.38
N PHE A 121 6.15 3.28 -6.35
CA PHE A 121 4.85 3.75 -6.76
C PHE A 121 3.86 3.60 -5.61
N THR A 122 3.20 4.69 -5.24
CA THR A 122 2.22 4.71 -4.14
C THR A 122 0.86 5.13 -4.67
N TYR A 123 -0.08 4.18 -4.74
CA TYR A 123 -1.47 4.48 -5.09
C TYR A 123 -2.15 5.28 -3.99
N LYS A 124 -2.82 6.37 -4.36
CA LYS A 124 -3.53 7.22 -3.40
C LYS A 124 -4.84 6.58 -2.97
N ARG A 125 -5.43 7.16 -1.93
CA ARG A 125 -6.69 6.71 -1.31
C ARG A 125 -7.74 7.82 -1.31
N ASN A 126 -7.85 8.56 -2.42
CA ASN A 126 -8.90 9.57 -2.56
C ASN A 126 -10.26 8.89 -2.80
N THR A 127 -11.35 9.65 -2.73
CA THR A 127 -12.71 9.13 -2.99
C THR A 127 -12.83 8.45 -4.36
N ASN A 128 -12.12 8.94 -5.39
CA ASN A 128 -12.13 8.32 -6.72
C ASN A 128 -11.32 7.01 -6.79
N ASP A 129 -10.41 6.78 -5.83
CA ASP A 129 -9.49 5.64 -5.82
C ASP A 129 -10.08 4.44 -5.04
N LEU A 130 -11.29 4.57 -4.48
CA LEU A 130 -12.02 3.48 -3.81
C LEU A 130 -12.60 2.51 -4.84
N VAL A 131 -11.75 1.69 -5.43
CA VAL A 131 -12.10 0.70 -6.46
C VAL A 131 -11.83 -0.73 -5.97
N GLU A 132 -12.42 -1.71 -6.66
CA GLU A 132 -12.14 -3.14 -6.45
C GLU A 132 -10.66 -3.47 -6.77
N PRO A 133 -10.14 -4.63 -6.34
CA PRO A 133 -8.75 -5.00 -6.60
C PRO A 133 -8.40 -4.96 -8.09
N PHE A 134 -7.20 -4.51 -8.40
CA PHE A 134 -6.70 -4.39 -9.77
C PHE A 134 -5.20 -4.67 -9.83
N THR A 135 -4.70 -5.06 -11.00
CA THR A 135 -3.25 -5.17 -11.23
C THR A 135 -2.70 -3.80 -11.58
N ALA A 136 -1.70 -3.35 -10.83
CA ALA A 136 -1.01 -2.09 -11.08
C ALA A 136 -0.51 -2.01 -12.53
N ASP A 137 -0.81 -0.92 -13.22
CA ASP A 137 -0.38 -0.69 -14.60
C ASP A 137 0.39 0.64 -14.67
N VAL A 138 1.71 0.52 -14.75
CA VAL A 138 2.66 1.62 -14.67
C VAL A 138 3.37 1.71 -16.02
N ASP A 139 3.22 2.83 -16.72
CA ASP A 139 3.95 3.09 -17.97
C ASP A 139 4.96 4.23 -17.79
N LEU A 140 6.24 3.91 -17.83
CA LEU A 140 7.32 4.89 -17.81
C LEU A 140 7.80 5.15 -19.24
N VAL A 141 7.46 6.33 -19.76
CA VAL A 141 7.74 6.67 -21.15
C VAL A 141 9.08 7.37 -21.29
N ILE A 142 10.03 6.73 -21.96
CA ILE A 142 11.24 7.39 -22.47
C ILE A 142 10.82 8.24 -23.68
N SER A 143 10.71 9.54 -23.46
CA SER A 143 10.16 10.50 -24.44
C SER A 143 11.24 11.18 -25.29
N SER A 144 12.46 11.29 -24.76
CA SER A 144 13.59 11.91 -25.45
C SER A 144 14.90 11.28 -25.02
N VAL A 145 15.80 11.10 -25.99
CA VAL A 145 17.23 10.81 -25.81
C VAL A 145 17.96 11.73 -26.77
N LYS A 146 18.72 12.68 -26.25
CA LYS A 146 19.46 13.67 -27.03
C LYS A 146 20.78 14.03 -26.36
N ASP A 147 21.89 13.77 -27.04
CA ASP A 147 23.21 14.11 -26.52
C ASP A 147 23.55 15.62 -26.66
N GLU A 148 24.68 16.05 -26.10
CA GLU A 148 25.12 17.45 -26.17
C GLU A 148 25.40 17.94 -27.60
N ASP A 149 25.65 17.01 -28.53
CA ASP A 149 25.91 17.31 -29.94
C ASP A 149 24.64 17.45 -30.76
N GLY A 150 23.48 17.18 -30.15
CA GLY A 150 22.18 17.29 -30.76
C GLY A 150 21.75 16.03 -31.51
N ILE A 151 22.48 14.92 -31.37
CA ILE A 151 22.10 13.63 -31.94
C ILE A 151 20.96 13.05 -31.11
N VAL A 152 19.91 12.58 -31.78
CA VAL A 152 18.67 12.12 -31.16
C VAL A 152 18.44 10.63 -31.39
N ALA A 153 17.64 10.01 -30.53
CA ALA A 153 17.09 8.69 -30.83
C ALA A 153 16.03 8.73 -31.94
N SER A 154 16.03 7.73 -32.80
CA SER A 154 15.12 7.63 -33.96
C SER A 154 13.86 6.82 -33.69
N ASN A 155 13.81 6.08 -32.59
CA ASN A 155 12.74 5.11 -32.28
C ASN A 155 11.98 5.44 -30.98
N LEU A 156 11.90 6.71 -30.60
CA LEU A 156 11.11 7.16 -29.44
C LEU A 156 9.69 7.60 -29.84
N PRO A 157 8.70 7.54 -28.92
CA PRO A 157 8.83 7.09 -27.53
C PRO A 157 8.99 5.57 -27.39
N GLN A 158 9.56 5.15 -26.26
CA GLN A 158 9.61 3.75 -25.79
C GLN A 158 9.02 3.69 -24.38
N THR A 159 8.28 2.64 -24.04
CA THR A 159 7.58 2.53 -22.76
C THR A 159 8.06 1.33 -21.96
N ILE A 160 8.56 1.58 -20.75
CA ILE A 160 8.85 0.54 -19.76
C ILE A 160 7.53 0.27 -19.01
N SER A 161 7.03 -0.97 -19.09
CA SER A 161 5.73 -1.39 -18.54
C SER A 161 5.96 -2.63 -17.66
N PRO A 162 6.43 -2.46 -16.42
CA PRO A 162 6.72 -3.58 -15.53
C PRO A 162 5.49 -4.47 -15.32
N LEU A 163 5.74 -5.75 -15.03
CA LEU A 163 4.68 -6.64 -14.57
C LEU A 163 4.12 -6.12 -13.24
N GLY A 164 2.83 -5.81 -13.23
CA GLY A 164 2.13 -5.28 -12.06
C GLY A 164 1.87 -6.31 -10.96
N VAL A 165 1.53 -5.79 -9.78
CA VAL A 165 1.02 -6.56 -8.64
C VAL A 165 -0.41 -6.16 -8.34
N GLU A 166 -1.16 -7.03 -7.68
CA GLU A 166 -2.52 -6.69 -7.24
C GLU A 166 -2.48 -5.60 -6.16
N VAL A 167 -3.28 -4.55 -6.35
CA VAL A 167 -3.47 -3.45 -5.42
C VAL A 167 -4.86 -3.56 -4.80
N ARG A 168 -4.95 -3.48 -3.48
CA ARG A 168 -6.19 -3.53 -2.71
C ARG A 168 -6.40 -2.23 -1.93
N TYR A 169 -7.61 -1.67 -1.99
CA TYR A 169 -8.01 -0.64 -1.05
C TYR A 169 -8.39 -1.28 0.29
N GLY A 170 -7.49 -1.22 1.28
CA GLY A 170 -7.68 -1.85 2.58
C GLY A 170 -8.42 -0.98 3.58
N ARG A 171 -8.96 -1.60 4.64
CA ARG A 171 -9.29 -0.96 5.91
C ARG A 171 -9.15 -1.93 7.07
N LEU A 172 -8.92 -1.42 8.27
CA LEU A 172 -9.06 -2.19 9.51
C LEU A 172 -10.42 -1.91 10.12
N ASN A 173 -11.23 -2.93 10.36
CA ASN A 173 -12.59 -2.78 10.90
C ASN A 173 -12.67 -3.36 12.31
N LEU A 174 -13.20 -2.57 13.26
CA LEU A 174 -13.47 -3.00 14.63
C LEU A 174 -14.96 -2.89 14.92
N LEU A 175 -15.60 -4.02 15.22
CA LEU A 175 -17.01 -4.05 15.56
C LEU A 175 -17.24 -3.88 17.07
N ASN A 176 -18.33 -3.19 17.41
CA ASN A 176 -18.83 -3.13 18.78
C ASN A 176 -19.15 -4.53 19.31
N SER A 177 -18.95 -4.73 20.60
CA SER A 177 -19.28 -5.98 21.28
C SER A 177 -19.92 -5.75 22.63
N TYR A 178 -20.76 -6.68 23.07
CA TYR A 178 -21.40 -6.63 24.37
C TYR A 178 -21.45 -8.01 25.02
N GLY A 179 -21.33 -8.06 26.35
CA GLY A 179 -21.32 -9.32 27.09
C GLY A 179 -21.49 -9.14 28.59
N SER A 180 -21.41 -10.24 29.33
CA SER A 180 -21.37 -10.18 30.79
C SER A 180 -20.00 -9.70 31.26
N GLU A 181 -20.01 -8.88 32.30
CA GLU A 181 -18.86 -8.50 33.11
C GLU A 181 -18.06 -9.69 33.68
N LEU A 182 -18.66 -10.89 33.72
CA LEU A 182 -18.05 -12.11 34.26
C LEU A 182 -17.35 -12.99 33.22
N GLN A 183 -17.38 -12.61 31.93
CA GLN A 183 -16.89 -13.44 30.83
C GLN A 183 -15.95 -12.65 29.93
N THR A 184 -15.04 -13.37 29.26
CA THR A 184 -14.25 -12.82 28.16
C THR A 184 -15.18 -12.26 27.09
N LEU A 185 -14.87 -11.05 26.61
CA LEU A 185 -15.63 -10.38 25.57
C LEU A 185 -14.83 -10.39 24.25
N PRO A 186 -15.23 -11.20 23.26
CA PRO A 186 -14.62 -11.16 21.93
C PRO A 186 -15.06 -9.89 21.18
N MET A 187 -14.10 -9.19 20.60
CA MET A 187 -14.35 -8.08 19.67
C MET A 187 -13.85 -8.47 18.28
N THR A 188 -14.67 -8.24 17.26
CA THR A 188 -14.27 -8.55 15.88
C THR A 188 -13.38 -7.43 15.36
N LEU A 189 -12.07 -7.66 15.38
CA LEU A 189 -11.05 -6.83 14.76
C LEU A 189 -10.53 -7.54 13.52
N GLN A 190 -10.83 -7.01 12.34
CA GLN A 190 -10.50 -7.67 11.07
C GLN A 190 -9.98 -6.72 10.00
N VAL A 191 -9.01 -7.20 9.22
CA VAL A 191 -8.59 -6.51 7.99
C VAL A 191 -9.58 -6.83 6.87
N GLU A 192 -9.97 -5.80 6.13
CA GLU A 192 -10.87 -5.91 4.99
C GLU A 192 -10.27 -5.22 3.76
N TYR A 193 -10.73 -5.59 2.58
CA TYR A 193 -10.52 -4.82 1.35
C TYR A 193 -11.84 -4.53 0.64
N TYR A 194 -11.88 -3.43 -0.11
CA TYR A 194 -13.05 -3.07 -0.90
C TYR A 194 -13.15 -3.93 -2.16
N ASN A 195 -14.26 -4.65 -2.33
CA ASN A 195 -14.50 -5.56 -3.45
C ASN A 195 -15.63 -5.06 -4.38
N GLY A 196 -15.61 -3.76 -4.66
CA GLY A 196 -16.55 -3.11 -5.57
C GLY A 196 -17.92 -2.79 -4.95
N THR A 197 -18.70 -1.98 -5.66
CA THR A 197 -19.96 -1.40 -5.16
C THR A 197 -21.06 -2.43 -4.86
N GLY A 198 -21.05 -3.57 -5.56
CA GLY A 198 -22.02 -4.64 -5.37
C GLY A 198 -21.76 -5.53 -4.14
N VAL A 199 -20.53 -5.51 -3.60
CA VAL A 199 -20.12 -6.37 -2.48
C VAL A 199 -19.73 -5.55 -1.25
N GLY A 200 -19.07 -4.40 -1.47
CA GLY A 200 -18.52 -3.57 -0.40
C GLY A 200 -17.22 -4.16 0.14
N PHE A 201 -16.94 -3.87 1.41
CA PHE A 201 -15.76 -4.39 2.09
C PHE A 201 -15.94 -5.85 2.51
N VAL A 202 -14.92 -6.67 2.27
CA VAL A 202 -14.89 -8.08 2.63
C VAL A 202 -13.61 -8.43 3.40
N PRO A 203 -13.64 -9.46 4.26
CA PRO A 203 -12.47 -9.91 5.00
C PRO A 203 -11.27 -10.26 4.09
N ASN A 204 -10.07 -9.78 4.46
CA ASN A 204 -8.83 -10.13 3.75
C ASN A 204 -8.13 -11.33 4.40
N ALA A 205 -8.50 -12.54 3.99
CA ALA A 205 -7.88 -13.76 4.53
C ALA A 205 -6.44 -13.98 4.05
N ASP A 206 -6.01 -13.32 2.97
CA ASP A 206 -4.65 -13.41 2.43
C ASP A 206 -3.66 -12.48 3.15
N ASP A 207 -4.16 -11.59 4.01
CA ASP A 207 -3.31 -10.73 4.81
C ASP A 207 -2.59 -11.56 5.88
N GLY A 208 -1.26 -11.56 5.79
CA GLY A 208 -0.36 -12.10 6.81
C GLY A 208 0.81 -11.17 7.08
N CYS A 209 0.67 -9.88 6.74
CA CYS A 209 1.73 -8.88 6.83
C CYS A 209 1.35 -7.66 7.67
N THR A 210 0.05 -7.42 7.88
CA THR A 210 -0.42 -6.30 8.70
C THR A 210 -0.07 -6.55 10.16
N VAL A 211 0.68 -5.63 10.74
CA VAL A 211 1.03 -5.63 12.17
C VAL A 211 0.29 -4.49 12.85
N ILE A 212 -0.41 -4.80 13.94
CA ILE A 212 -1.01 -3.82 14.84
C ILE A 212 -0.10 -3.72 16.06
N ASN A 213 0.37 -2.50 16.35
CA ASN A 213 1.34 -2.27 17.42
C ASN A 213 0.71 -1.74 18.72
N ASP A 214 -0.50 -1.19 18.64
CA ASP A 214 -1.13 -0.58 19.81
C ASP A 214 -2.66 -0.62 19.71
N VAL A 215 -3.29 -0.97 20.83
CA VAL A 215 -4.73 -0.92 21.03
C VAL A 215 -4.97 -0.08 22.28
N VAL A 216 -5.72 1.01 22.14
CA VAL A 216 -5.98 1.97 23.20
C VAL A 216 -7.39 1.78 23.73
N ILE A 217 -7.50 1.59 25.05
CA ILE A 217 -8.79 1.51 25.74
C ILE A 217 -9.01 2.81 26.52
N THR A 218 -10.14 3.46 26.29
CA THR A 218 -10.56 4.67 26.99
C THR A 218 -11.90 4.48 27.66
N ASP A 219 -12.07 5.16 28.79
CA ASP A 219 -13.34 5.22 29.49
C ASP A 219 -14.33 6.06 28.68
N ALA A 220 -15.45 5.45 28.27
CA ALA A 220 -16.47 6.11 27.47
C ALA A 220 -17.53 6.82 28.32
N ASP A 221 -17.70 6.41 29.58
CA ASP A 221 -18.67 6.98 30.51
C ASP A 221 -18.19 6.85 31.97
N VAL A 222 -17.46 7.88 32.43
CA VAL A 222 -16.95 7.99 33.80
C VAL A 222 -18.02 7.97 34.90
N SER A 223 -19.31 7.97 34.55
CA SER A 223 -20.43 7.89 35.50
C SER A 223 -20.92 6.46 35.76
N ASP A 224 -20.46 5.49 34.96
CA ASP A 224 -20.77 4.08 35.17
C ASP A 224 -19.82 3.42 36.20
N SER A 225 -19.89 2.10 36.33
CA SER A 225 -19.10 1.35 37.32
C SER A 225 -17.92 0.61 36.70
N LEU A 226 -17.58 0.90 35.44
CA LEU A 226 -16.49 0.30 34.71
C LEU A 226 -15.37 1.32 34.49
N SER A 227 -14.17 0.96 34.92
CA SER A 227 -12.95 1.67 34.61
C SER A 227 -12.04 0.83 33.72
N VAL A 228 -11.17 1.53 32.97
CA VAL A 228 -10.22 0.87 32.07
C VAL A 228 -9.31 -0.12 32.79
N ALA A 229 -8.98 0.12 34.07
CA ALA A 229 -8.08 -0.72 34.85
C ALA A 229 -8.67 -2.09 35.26
N GLU A 230 -9.99 -2.28 35.10
CA GLU A 230 -10.66 -3.53 35.46
C GLU A 230 -10.67 -4.55 34.33
N THR A 231 -10.39 -4.12 33.10
CA THR A 231 -10.23 -5.01 31.95
C THR A 231 -8.81 -4.93 31.38
N CYS A 232 -8.47 -5.89 30.56
CA CYS A 232 -7.24 -5.92 29.79
C CYS A 232 -7.47 -6.80 28.55
N ILE A 233 -6.61 -6.67 27.57
CA ILE A 233 -6.58 -7.50 26.38
C ILE A 233 -5.88 -8.80 26.75
N TRP A 234 -6.49 -9.94 26.42
CA TRP A 234 -5.83 -11.23 26.57
C TRP A 234 -4.61 -11.30 25.66
N ASP A 235 -3.45 -10.96 26.21
CA ASP A 235 -2.18 -10.90 25.52
C ASP A 235 -1.03 -10.92 26.54
N SER A 236 -0.28 -12.02 26.59
CA SER A 236 0.90 -12.12 27.46
C SER A 236 2.18 -11.54 26.87
N ALA A 237 2.21 -11.30 25.56
CA ALA A 237 3.41 -10.87 24.85
C ALA A 237 3.47 -9.34 24.67
N ALA A 238 2.44 -8.61 25.15
CA ALA A 238 2.29 -7.16 24.98
C ALA A 238 2.36 -6.72 23.50
N GLN A 239 1.85 -7.57 22.62
CA GLN A 239 1.64 -7.30 21.19
C GLN A 239 0.54 -6.27 20.95
N SER A 240 -0.48 -6.23 21.80
CA SER A 240 -1.57 -5.26 21.74
C SER A 240 -1.21 -3.90 22.37
N GLY A 241 0.03 -3.73 22.84
CA GLY A 241 0.48 -2.53 23.54
C GLY A 241 0.19 -2.52 25.04
N SER A 242 -0.15 -1.35 25.59
CA SER A 242 -0.11 -1.10 27.04
C SER A 242 -1.24 -1.73 27.85
N TYR A 243 -2.30 -2.21 27.20
CA TYR A 243 -3.50 -2.75 27.86
C TYR A 243 -3.51 -4.28 27.93
N ASN A 244 -2.35 -4.92 27.79
CA ASN A 244 -2.21 -6.36 27.80
C ASN A 244 -2.38 -6.93 29.23
N CYS A 245 -3.00 -8.10 29.37
CA CYS A 245 -3.17 -8.75 30.66
C CYS A 245 -1.82 -9.25 31.21
N ALA A 246 -1.63 -9.15 32.54
CA ALA A 246 -0.42 -9.67 33.20
C ALA A 246 -0.31 -11.21 33.14
N SER A 247 -1.42 -11.90 32.88
CA SER A 247 -1.49 -13.35 32.68
C SER A 247 -1.93 -13.66 31.25
N ALA A 248 -1.37 -14.72 30.67
CA ALA A 248 -1.54 -15.10 29.27
C ALA A 248 -2.97 -15.52 28.86
N GLY A 249 -3.92 -15.66 29.80
CA GLY A 249 -5.23 -16.22 29.49
C GLY A 249 -5.14 -17.62 28.86
N ASN A 250 -6.20 -18.07 28.19
CA ASN A 250 -6.12 -19.29 27.38
C ASN A 250 -5.50 -18.96 26.01
N PRO A 251 -4.71 -19.86 25.41
CA PRO A 251 -4.14 -19.64 24.08
C PRO A 251 -5.16 -19.28 22.98
N GLY A 252 -6.41 -19.77 23.09
CA GLY A 252 -7.48 -19.46 22.14
C GLY A 252 -8.04 -18.04 22.26
N ASP A 253 -7.80 -17.36 23.38
CA ASP A 253 -8.28 -15.99 23.63
C ASP A 253 -7.19 -14.96 23.34
N GLN A 254 -5.94 -15.38 23.08
CA GLN A 254 -4.81 -14.48 22.94
C GLN A 254 -4.86 -13.66 21.65
N PHE A 255 -4.61 -12.37 21.78
CA PHE A 255 -4.38 -11.45 20.67
C PHE A 255 -3.27 -11.98 19.77
N SER A 256 -3.45 -11.80 18.46
CA SER A 256 -2.48 -12.17 17.45
C SER A 256 -1.84 -10.92 16.86
N ALA A 257 -0.50 -10.85 16.84
CA ALA A 257 0.21 -9.74 16.20
C ALA A 257 -0.02 -9.63 14.68
N LEU A 258 -0.36 -10.75 14.03
CA LEU A 258 -0.69 -10.82 12.61
C LEU A 258 -2.12 -11.36 12.46
N PRO A 259 -2.88 -10.91 11.45
CA PRO A 259 -4.20 -11.45 11.22
C PRO A 259 -4.12 -12.94 10.82
N VAL A 260 -5.02 -13.75 11.38
CA VAL A 260 -5.22 -15.14 10.98
C VAL A 260 -6.60 -15.25 10.37
N ALA A 261 -6.66 -15.59 9.08
CA ALA A 261 -7.90 -15.53 8.30
C ALA A 261 -8.62 -14.19 8.48
N SER A 262 -7.85 -13.10 8.33
CA SER A 262 -8.25 -11.68 8.49
C SER A 262 -8.43 -11.15 9.92
N ASN A 263 -8.37 -11.95 10.98
CA ASN A 263 -8.75 -11.52 12.34
C ASN A 263 -7.56 -11.53 13.32
N PHE A 264 -7.52 -10.56 14.24
CA PHE A 264 -6.45 -10.42 15.25
C PHE A 264 -6.76 -11.07 16.61
N ASN A 265 -7.90 -11.76 16.73
CA ASN A 265 -8.38 -12.41 17.95
C ASN A 265 -8.40 -11.47 19.18
N LEU A 266 -8.97 -10.27 19.01
CA LEU A 266 -9.07 -9.29 20.08
C LEU A 266 -10.12 -9.73 21.11
N ASN A 267 -9.66 -10.09 22.31
CA ASN A 267 -10.52 -10.49 23.41
C ASN A 267 -10.20 -9.68 24.66
N LEU A 268 -11.23 -9.11 25.29
CA LEU A 268 -11.11 -8.40 26.55
C LEU A 268 -11.43 -9.34 27.73
N MET A 269 -10.62 -9.27 28.78
CA MET A 269 -10.90 -9.92 30.06
C MET A 269 -12.18 -9.33 30.66
N GLY A 270 -13.09 -10.20 31.12
CA GLY A 270 -14.27 -9.78 31.86
C GLY A 270 -13.87 -8.97 33.11
N PRO A 271 -14.38 -7.75 33.31
CA PRO A 271 -13.94 -6.86 34.38
C PRO A 271 -14.33 -7.32 35.79
N GLY A 272 -15.23 -8.30 35.91
CA GLY A 272 -15.68 -8.86 37.18
C GLY A 272 -17.02 -8.30 37.66
N ALA A 273 -17.59 -8.96 38.68
CA ALA A 273 -18.92 -8.65 39.18
C ALA A 273 -19.03 -7.20 39.69
N GLY A 274 -20.05 -6.48 39.23
CA GLY A 274 -20.31 -5.09 39.63
C GLY A 274 -19.61 -4.04 38.76
N ASN A 275 -18.69 -4.45 37.87
CA ASN A 275 -18.01 -3.56 36.93
C ASN A 275 -18.76 -3.56 35.59
N THR A 276 -19.85 -2.82 35.54
CA THR A 276 -20.73 -2.72 34.37
C THR A 276 -20.65 -1.34 33.76
N GLY A 277 -20.61 -1.28 32.43
CA GLY A 277 -20.38 -0.02 31.74
C GLY A 277 -19.93 -0.17 30.30
N VAL A 278 -19.37 0.91 29.76
CA VAL A 278 -18.92 1.02 28.39
C VAL A 278 -17.50 1.56 28.27
N LEU A 279 -16.69 0.91 27.44
CA LEU A 279 -15.35 1.37 27.08
C LEU A 279 -15.25 1.57 25.57
N ASN A 280 -14.47 2.55 25.15
CA ASN A 280 -14.08 2.71 23.75
C ASN A 280 -12.73 2.04 23.53
N VAL A 281 -12.65 1.24 22.48
CA VAL A 281 -11.44 0.57 22.03
C VAL A 281 -11.08 1.15 20.67
N THR A 282 -9.92 1.80 20.59
CA THR A 282 -9.37 2.36 19.35
C THR A 282 -8.11 1.59 19.00
N VAL A 283 -7.97 1.19 17.75
CA VAL A 283 -6.82 0.40 17.30
C VAL A 283 -5.97 1.26 16.38
N ASN A 284 -4.70 1.43 16.72
CA ASN A 284 -3.75 2.18 15.90
C ASN A 284 -3.44 1.36 14.65
N ALA A 285 -4.09 1.70 13.54
CA ALA A 285 -3.95 1.01 12.28
C ALA A 285 -2.72 1.55 11.52
N PRO A 286 -2.07 0.73 10.69
CA PRO A 286 -1.20 1.28 9.65
C PRO A 286 -2.01 2.23 8.75
N GLY A 287 -1.43 3.36 8.33
CA GLY A 287 -2.16 4.38 7.56
C GLY A 287 -2.83 3.88 6.27
N TYR A 288 -2.29 2.83 5.65
CA TYR A 288 -2.91 2.16 4.50
C TYR A 288 -4.22 1.40 4.83
N LEU A 289 -4.55 1.24 6.12
CA LEU A 289 -5.78 0.64 6.64
C LEU A 289 -6.69 1.63 7.39
N ASP A 290 -6.32 2.90 7.53
CA ASP A 290 -7.23 3.91 8.06
C ASP A 290 -8.46 4.04 7.15
N PHE A 291 -9.59 4.48 7.69
CA PHE A 291 -10.79 4.67 6.88
C PHE A 291 -11.60 5.87 7.34
N ASP A 292 -12.31 6.50 6.40
CA ASP A 292 -13.19 7.62 6.72
C ASP A 292 -14.54 7.12 7.22
N TRP A 293 -14.58 6.77 8.50
CA TRP A 293 -15.76 6.21 9.15
C TRP A 293 -16.91 7.22 9.30
N LEU A 294 -16.58 8.52 9.39
CA LEU A 294 -17.52 9.59 9.77
C LEU A 294 -17.64 10.73 8.75
N GLY A 295 -16.97 10.65 7.61
CA GLY A 295 -16.94 11.71 6.59
C GLY A 295 -16.02 12.89 6.95
N GLY A 296 -15.07 12.68 7.88
CA GLY A 296 -14.16 13.70 8.43
C GLY A 296 -12.70 13.51 8.01
N GLY A 297 -12.39 12.42 7.29
CA GLY A 297 -11.03 12.04 6.92
C GLY A 297 -10.67 10.64 7.43
N MET A 298 -9.53 10.12 6.98
CA MET A 298 -9.03 8.80 7.37
C MET A 298 -8.70 8.78 8.87
N THR A 299 -9.27 7.82 9.60
CA THR A 299 -9.00 7.62 11.03
C THR A 299 -8.87 6.14 11.39
N ASP A 300 -8.21 5.89 12.52
CA ASP A 300 -8.22 4.60 13.21
C ASP A 300 -9.65 4.09 13.44
N PRO A 301 -9.88 2.76 13.37
CA PRO A 301 -11.15 2.18 13.76
C PRO A 301 -11.34 2.26 15.28
N THR A 302 -12.57 2.60 15.68
CA THR A 302 -13.00 2.60 17.09
C THR A 302 -14.27 1.78 17.25
N GLY A 303 -14.30 0.91 18.25
CA GLY A 303 -15.47 0.13 18.63
C GLY A 303 -15.76 0.24 20.13
N THR A 304 -17.02 0.04 20.50
CA THR A 304 -17.47 0.05 21.90
C THR A 304 -17.53 -1.35 22.47
N ALA A 305 -16.92 -1.55 23.64
CA ALA A 305 -17.04 -2.74 24.46
C ALA A 305 -18.01 -2.47 25.62
N SER A 306 -19.10 -3.23 25.71
CA SER A 306 -20.11 -3.06 26.76
C SER A 306 -20.18 -4.29 27.68
N PHE A 307 -20.04 -4.08 28.98
CA PHE A 307 -20.11 -5.14 29.99
C PHE A 307 -21.34 -4.97 30.89
N GLY A 308 -22.06 -6.07 31.13
CA GLY A 308 -23.12 -6.12 32.13
C GLY A 308 -24.42 -5.41 31.73
N LEU A 309 -24.73 -5.31 30.43
CA LEU A 309 -26.00 -4.76 29.90
C LEU A 309 -27.26 -5.60 30.22
N HIS A 310 -27.29 -6.31 31.35
CA HIS A 310 -28.49 -6.99 31.81
C HIS A 310 -29.42 -5.97 32.46
N ASN A 311 -30.40 -5.48 31.69
CA ASN A 311 -31.54 -4.61 32.04
C ASN A 311 -31.53 -3.15 31.54
N LEU A 312 -31.04 -2.88 30.32
CA LEU A 312 -31.62 -1.74 29.58
C LEU A 312 -33.01 -2.16 29.06
N ASN A 313 -34.02 -1.78 29.82
CA ASN A 313 -35.44 -1.84 29.46
C ASN A 313 -35.66 -1.53 27.96
N ASN A 314 -36.04 -2.55 27.20
CA ASN A 314 -37.07 -2.57 26.17
C ASN A 314 -37.58 -1.19 25.66
N ARG A 315 -36.70 -0.37 25.06
CA ARG A 315 -37.09 0.82 24.30
C ARG A 315 -36.57 0.67 22.88
N THR A 316 -37.48 0.14 22.08
CA THR A 316 -37.57 0.14 20.62
C THR A 316 -36.81 1.26 19.93
N ILE A 317 -36.02 0.93 18.90
CA ILE A 317 -35.74 1.83 17.77
C ILE A 317 -36.10 1.07 16.49
N PHE A 318 -37.35 1.23 16.05
CA PHE A 318 -37.67 1.13 14.62
C PHE A 318 -37.51 2.53 14.05
N MET A 319 -36.59 2.72 13.10
CA MET A 319 -36.67 3.86 12.19
C MET A 319 -37.33 3.38 10.90
N LYS A 320 -38.47 4.00 10.61
CA LYS A 320 -39.26 3.82 9.40
C LYS A 320 -38.74 4.81 8.36
N GLU A 321 -38.29 4.31 7.22
CA GLU A 321 -38.04 5.15 6.05
C GLU A 321 -39.39 5.63 5.48
N VAL A 322 -39.53 6.94 5.33
CA VAL A 322 -40.68 7.56 4.65
C VAL A 322 -40.24 7.86 3.22
N ARG A 323 -40.93 7.16 2.32
CA ARG A 323 -40.96 7.20 0.84
C ARG A 323 -40.33 8.39 0.12
#